data_AF-A0A2W6C836-F1
#
_entry.id   AF-A0A2W6C836-F1
#
_cell.length_a   1.000
_cell.length_b   1.000
_cell.length_c   1.000
_cell.angle_alpha   90.00
_cell.angle_beta   90.00
_cell.angle_gamma   90.00
#
_symmetry.space_group_name_H-M   'P 1'
#
loop_
_entity.id
_entity.type
_entity.pdbx_description
1 polymer ?
#
loop_
_entity_poly.entity_id
_entity_poly.type
_entity_poly.pdbx_seq_one_letter_code
_entity_poly.pdbx_strand_id
1 'polypeptide(L)'
;MRNLTQVAVLAGRLASEDFGNIMSGRAYYSLALDSAREAGDGQLAAIAHGYAAQLAAAEGLTIAALDHLTAATENACCTPAVTSWLAATEAAIHADRGDHQLARDALDRARAELDKPAQRLTPVWLDEHPADYLAAATGYTLLRAGDHHGARDALAMALDTLHATAHRQRALLLIDLATAELHTSNLPDACVHATQAANLLH
;
A
#
# COMPACT_ATOMS: atom_id res chain seq x y z
N MET A 1 -21.04 -6.18 14.21
CA MET A 1 -20.12 -5.03 14.01
C MET A 1 -18.82 -5.45 13.35
N ARG A 2 -18.05 -6.40 13.90
CA ARG A 2 -16.80 -6.89 13.30
C ARG A 2 -16.89 -7.30 11.80
N ASN A 3 -17.88 -8.12 11.45
CA ASN A 3 -18.10 -8.54 10.05
C ASN A 3 -18.52 -7.37 9.14
N LEU A 4 -19.23 -6.37 9.69
CA LEU A 4 -19.66 -5.20 8.93
C LEU A 4 -18.45 -4.33 8.56
N THR A 5 -17.51 -4.13 9.47
CA THR A 5 -16.24 -3.45 9.17
C THR A 5 -15.50 -4.12 8.02
N GLN A 6 -15.33 -5.45 8.09
CA GLN A 6 -14.64 -6.20 7.04
C GLN A 6 -15.35 -6.05 5.68
N VAL A 7 -16.67 -6.24 5.65
CA VAL A 7 -17.45 -6.08 4.42
C VAL A 7 -17.35 -4.65 3.88
N ALA A 8 -17.41 -3.65 4.74
CA ALA A 8 -17.27 -2.25 4.36
C ALA A 8 -15.87 -1.94 3.79
N VAL A 9 -14.79 -2.47 4.38
CA VAL A 9 -13.44 -2.33 3.79
C VAL A 9 -13.37 -2.95 2.40
N LEU A 10 -13.86 -4.20 2.25
CA LEU A 10 -13.84 -4.89 0.95
C LEU A 10 -14.71 -4.17 -0.10
N ALA A 11 -15.88 -3.67 0.29
CA ALA A 11 -16.75 -2.89 -0.59
C ALA A 11 -16.10 -1.54 -0.97
N GLY A 12 -15.38 -0.92 -0.04
CA GLY A 12 -14.61 0.30 -0.30
C GLY A 12 -13.55 0.08 -1.36
N ARG A 13 -12.73 -0.98 -1.20
CA ARG A 13 -11.69 -1.38 -2.15
C ARG A 13 -12.27 -1.66 -3.54
N LEU A 14 -13.30 -2.51 -3.62
CA LEU A 14 -13.99 -2.81 -4.88
C LEU A 14 -14.51 -1.55 -5.56
N ALA A 15 -15.15 -0.65 -4.79
CA ALA A 15 -15.69 0.59 -5.33
C ALA A 15 -14.59 1.51 -5.86
N SER A 16 -13.50 1.71 -5.12
CA SER A 16 -12.45 2.65 -5.51
C SER A 16 -11.45 2.07 -6.50
N GLU A 17 -10.96 0.86 -6.28
CA GLU A 17 -9.88 0.25 -7.05
C GLU A 17 -10.38 -0.37 -8.35
N ASP A 18 -11.50 -1.11 -8.30
CA ASP A 18 -12.00 -1.86 -9.46
C ASP A 18 -13.01 -1.04 -10.29
N PHE A 19 -13.85 -0.24 -9.64
CA PHE A 19 -14.86 0.58 -10.33
C PHE A 19 -14.49 2.06 -10.49
N GLY A 20 -13.38 2.51 -9.92
CA GLY A 20 -12.97 3.93 -9.96
C GLY A 20 -13.95 4.88 -9.26
N ASN A 21 -14.88 4.37 -8.46
CA ASN A 21 -15.89 5.16 -7.76
C ASN A 21 -15.37 5.56 -6.37
N ILE A 22 -14.57 6.62 -6.38
CA ILE A 22 -13.93 7.20 -5.19
C ILE A 22 -14.96 7.62 -4.13
N MET A 23 -16.09 8.20 -4.55
CA MET A 23 -17.14 8.65 -3.62
C MET A 23 -17.76 7.50 -2.84
N SER A 24 -18.09 6.40 -3.51
CA SER A 24 -18.57 5.18 -2.85
C SER A 24 -17.48 4.55 -1.99
N GLY A 25 -16.23 4.52 -2.47
CA GLY A 25 -15.07 4.05 -1.70
C GLY A 25 -14.94 4.76 -0.36
N ARG A 26 -14.97 6.10 -0.37
CA ARG A 26 -14.91 6.94 0.83
C ARG A 26 -16.06 6.65 1.79
N ALA A 27 -17.30 6.56 1.28
CA ALA A 27 -18.47 6.27 2.10
C ALA A 27 -18.36 4.91 2.81
N TYR A 28 -17.84 3.89 2.11
CA TYR A 28 -17.60 2.58 2.70
C TYR A 28 -16.49 2.58 3.73
N TYR A 29 -15.38 3.29 3.51
CA TYR A 29 -14.33 3.41 4.52
C TYR A 29 -14.80 4.17 5.77
N SER A 30 -15.64 5.21 5.63
CA SER A 30 -16.30 5.85 6.78
C SER A 30 -17.17 4.86 7.57
N LEU A 31 -17.99 4.06 6.88
CA LEU A 31 -18.80 3.02 7.52
C LEU A 31 -17.93 1.98 8.24
N ALA A 32 -16.80 1.60 7.65
CA ALA A 32 -15.85 0.66 8.25
C ALA A 32 -15.28 1.21 9.57
N LEU A 33 -14.86 2.48 9.57
CA LEU A 33 -14.33 3.18 10.74
C LEU A 33 -15.36 3.27 11.87
N ASP A 34 -16.59 3.68 11.56
CA ASP A 34 -17.68 3.76 12.54
C ASP A 34 -17.98 2.37 13.13
N SER A 35 -18.07 1.36 12.27
CA SER A 35 -18.33 -0.03 12.70
C SER A 35 -17.19 -0.60 13.56
N ALA A 36 -15.94 -0.25 13.24
CA ALA A 36 -14.77 -0.70 14.00
C ALA A 36 -14.73 -0.07 15.40
N ARG A 37 -15.03 1.23 15.47
CA ARG A 37 -15.15 1.99 16.71
C ARG A 37 -16.26 1.42 17.60
N GLU A 38 -17.43 1.14 17.03
CA GLU A 38 -18.55 0.52 17.74
C GLU A 38 -18.24 -0.91 18.22
N ALA A 39 -17.41 -1.65 17.47
CA ALA A 39 -16.93 -2.97 17.87
C ALA A 39 -15.82 -2.94 18.92
N GLY A 40 -15.18 -1.78 19.14
CA GLY A 40 -13.96 -1.68 19.96
C GLY A 40 -12.77 -2.47 19.39
N ASP A 41 -12.75 -2.75 18.08
CA ASP A 41 -11.69 -3.54 17.43
C ASP A 41 -10.65 -2.59 16.81
N GLY A 42 -9.63 -2.25 17.59
CA GLY A 42 -8.58 -1.32 17.17
C GLY A 42 -7.78 -1.78 15.96
N GLN A 43 -7.59 -3.10 15.78
CA GLN A 43 -6.88 -3.61 14.60
C GLN A 43 -7.70 -3.40 13.33
N LEU A 44 -9.02 -3.60 13.40
CA LEU A 44 -9.90 -3.31 12.26
C LEU A 44 -10.01 -1.81 11.98
N ALA A 45 -10.02 -0.98 13.02
CA ALA A 45 -10.00 0.47 12.86
C ALA A 45 -8.71 0.92 12.15
N ALA A 46 -7.55 0.38 12.54
CA ALA A 46 -6.27 0.66 11.91
C ALA A 46 -6.23 0.22 10.44
N ILE A 47 -6.79 -0.94 10.10
CA ILE A 47 -6.89 -1.39 8.69
C ILE A 47 -7.79 -0.45 7.88
N ALA A 48 -8.96 -0.07 8.41
CA ALA A 48 -9.86 0.87 7.74
C ALA A 48 -9.20 2.24 7.53
N HIS A 49 -8.44 2.73 8.51
CA HIS A 49 -7.64 3.95 8.37
C HIS A 49 -6.55 3.82 7.30
N GLY A 50 -5.85 2.70 7.20
CA GLY A 50 -4.83 2.50 6.17
C GLY A 50 -5.39 2.57 4.75
N TYR A 51 -6.52 1.93 4.49
CA TYR A 51 -7.19 2.04 3.17
C TYR A 51 -7.75 3.44 2.90
N ALA A 52 -8.29 4.11 3.93
CA ALA A 52 -8.71 5.50 3.80
C ALA A 52 -7.52 6.43 3.49
N ALA A 53 -6.34 6.15 4.06
CA ALA A 53 -5.11 6.89 3.77
C ALA A 53 -4.65 6.69 2.32
N GLN A 54 -4.64 5.45 1.83
CA GLN A 54 -4.31 5.15 0.43
C GLN A 54 -5.27 5.87 -0.54
N LEU A 55 -6.57 5.86 -0.26
CA LEU A 55 -7.56 6.57 -1.08
C LEU A 55 -7.32 8.08 -1.06
N ALA A 56 -7.14 8.67 0.11
CA ALA A 56 -6.86 10.10 0.25
C ALA A 56 -5.57 10.50 -0.47
N ALA A 57 -4.52 9.67 -0.41
CA ALA A 57 -3.27 9.88 -1.14
C ALA A 57 -3.48 9.85 -2.66
N ALA A 58 -4.25 8.89 -3.17
CA ALA A 58 -4.61 8.80 -4.58
C ALA A 58 -5.42 10.02 -5.08
N GLU A 59 -6.17 10.68 -4.19
CA GLU A 59 -6.86 11.94 -4.47
C GLU A 59 -5.96 13.19 -4.32
N GLY A 60 -4.68 13.03 -3.98
CA GLY A 60 -3.74 14.13 -3.72
C GLY A 60 -3.97 14.83 -2.37
N LEU A 61 -4.78 14.25 -1.48
CA LEU A 61 -5.10 14.79 -0.15
C LEU A 61 -4.07 14.30 0.90
N THR A 62 -2.80 14.64 0.69
CA THR A 62 -1.67 14.13 1.51
C THR A 62 -1.84 14.36 3.01
N ILE A 63 -2.34 15.53 3.42
CA ILE A 63 -2.55 15.83 4.85
C ILE A 63 -3.57 14.86 5.45
N ALA A 64 -4.72 14.69 4.79
CA ALA A 64 -5.76 13.77 5.26
C ALA A 64 -5.28 12.31 5.28
N ALA A 65 -4.43 11.93 4.33
CA ALA A 65 -3.82 10.60 4.32
C ALA A 65 -2.92 10.36 5.54
N LEU A 66 -2.06 11.33 5.90
CA LEU A 66 -1.21 11.25 7.07
C LEU A 66 -1.99 11.32 8.39
N ASP A 67 -3.09 12.08 8.43
CA ASP A 67 -4.01 12.13 9.58
C ASP A 67 -4.64 10.75 9.84
N HIS A 68 -5.04 10.04 8.78
CA HIS A 68 -5.54 8.66 8.90
C HIS A 68 -4.48 7.70 9.44
N LEU A 69 -3.23 7.78 8.96
CA LEU A 69 -2.14 6.94 9.48
C LEU A 69 -1.80 7.26 10.95
N THR A 70 -1.86 8.53 11.33
CA THR A 70 -1.71 8.94 12.73
C THR A 70 -2.82 8.32 13.59
N ALA A 71 -4.09 8.46 13.18
CA ALA A 71 -5.21 7.86 13.90
C ALA A 71 -5.13 6.33 14.00
N ALA A 72 -4.57 5.66 12.98
CA ALA A 72 -4.36 4.22 12.98
C ALA A 72 -3.34 3.76 14.05
N THR A 73 -2.33 4.58 14.34
CA THR A 73 -1.26 4.25 15.29
C THR A 73 -1.59 4.62 16.73
N GLU A 74 -2.37 5.68 16.96
CA GLU A 74 -2.77 6.12 18.31
C GLU A 74 -3.74 5.15 19.01
N ASN A 75 -4.55 4.42 18.24
CA ASN A 75 -5.74 3.74 18.77
C ASN A 75 -5.64 2.20 18.81
N ALA A 76 -4.51 1.59 18.41
CA ALA A 76 -4.50 0.14 18.13
C ALA A 76 -3.28 -0.62 18.65
N CYS A 77 -3.54 -1.71 19.39
CA CYS A 77 -2.62 -2.84 19.52
C CYS A 77 -2.66 -3.68 18.23
N CYS A 78 -2.04 -3.18 17.16
CA CYS A 78 -1.92 -3.88 15.88
C CYS A 78 -0.97 -5.07 15.96
N THR A 79 -1.19 -6.06 15.10
CA THR A 79 -0.16 -7.06 14.78
C THR A 79 1.02 -6.39 14.08
N PRO A 80 2.25 -6.87 14.25
CA PRO A 80 3.42 -6.31 13.56
C PRO A 80 3.25 -6.21 12.03
N ALA A 81 2.57 -7.20 11.43
CA ALA A 81 2.17 -7.20 10.03
C ALA A 81 1.38 -5.94 9.59
N VAL A 82 0.31 -5.59 10.33
CA VAL A 82 -0.50 -4.40 10.05
C VAL A 82 0.30 -3.12 10.30
N THR A 83 1.10 -3.08 11.38
CA THR A 83 1.95 -1.92 11.67
C THR A 83 2.98 -1.69 10.57
N SER A 84 3.59 -2.76 10.05
CA SER A 84 4.51 -2.70 8.92
C SER A 84 3.84 -2.13 7.67
N TRP A 85 2.66 -2.65 7.33
CA TRP A 85 1.90 -2.20 6.17
C TRP A 85 1.51 -0.71 6.25
N LEU A 86 1.09 -0.24 7.43
CA LEU A 86 0.80 1.18 7.66
C LEU A 86 2.05 2.05 7.46
N ALA A 87 3.19 1.62 7.99
CA ALA A 87 4.46 2.33 7.83
C ALA A 87 4.96 2.32 6.37
N ALA A 88 4.77 1.23 5.63
CA ALA A 88 5.07 1.18 4.20
C ALA A 88 4.15 2.10 3.38
N THR A 89 2.88 2.22 3.77
CA THR A 89 1.93 3.19 3.17
C THR A 89 2.37 4.62 3.46
N GLU A 90 2.78 4.91 4.69
CA GLU A 90 3.34 6.21 5.06
C GLU A 90 4.57 6.57 4.22
N ALA A 91 5.45 5.59 3.97
CA ALA A 91 6.63 5.77 3.15
C ALA A 91 6.28 6.18 1.71
N ALA A 92 5.32 5.50 1.09
CA ALA A 92 4.85 5.84 -0.25
C ALA A 92 4.28 7.27 -0.32
N ILE A 93 3.51 7.67 0.68
CA ILE A 93 2.92 9.02 0.77
C ILE A 93 4.00 10.11 0.92
N HIS A 94 5.00 9.89 1.77
CA HIS A 94 6.14 10.81 1.89
C HIS A 94 6.97 10.87 0.61
N ALA A 95 7.16 9.73 -0.06
CA ALA A 95 7.84 9.67 -1.35
C ALA A 95 7.09 10.45 -2.44
N ASP A 96 5.75 10.39 -2.45
CA ASP A 96 4.92 11.17 -3.35
C ASP A 96 5.09 12.68 -3.19
N ARG A 97 5.30 13.11 -1.94
CA ARG A 97 5.53 14.50 -1.56
C ARG A 97 6.97 14.97 -1.81
N GLY A 98 7.90 14.06 -2.06
CA GLY A 98 9.33 14.35 -2.18
C GLY A 98 10.08 14.40 -0.85
N ASP A 99 9.44 14.00 0.26
CA ASP A 99 10.03 13.95 1.59
C ASP A 99 10.83 12.65 1.78
N HIS A 100 11.87 12.45 0.96
CA HIS A 100 12.60 11.18 0.83
C HIS A 100 13.21 10.66 2.14
N GLN A 101 13.60 11.56 3.04
CA GLN A 101 14.12 11.16 4.36
C GLN A 101 13.02 10.53 5.23
N LEU A 102 11.84 11.17 5.29
CA LEU A 102 10.69 10.62 6.03
C LEU A 102 10.20 9.32 5.41
N ALA A 103 10.24 9.22 4.08
CA ALA A 103 9.93 7.98 3.37
C ALA A 103 10.86 6.83 3.78
N ARG A 104 12.17 7.10 3.86
CA ARG A 104 13.16 6.10 4.28
C ARG A 104 12.99 5.70 5.74
N ASP A 105 12.79 6.65 6.63
CA ASP A 105 12.55 6.38 8.05
C ASP A 105 11.29 5.53 8.26
N ALA A 106 10.25 5.76 7.44
CA ALA A 106 9.03 4.95 7.44
C ALA A 106 9.26 3.51 6.93
N LEU A 107 10.06 3.31 5.88
CA LEU A 107 10.44 1.97 5.42
C LEU A 107 11.26 1.20 6.45
N ASP A 108 12.19 1.86 7.13
CA ASP A 108 13.02 1.23 8.16
C ASP A 108 12.15 0.78 9.35
N ARG A 109 11.15 1.59 9.74
CA ARG A 109 10.12 1.17 10.70
C ARG A 109 9.31 -0.02 10.18
N ALA A 110 8.85 0.03 8.93
CA ALA A 110 8.06 -1.04 8.34
C ALA A 110 8.80 -2.38 8.36
N ARG A 111 10.10 -2.38 8.03
CA ARG A 111 10.95 -3.57 8.06
C ARG A 111 11.18 -4.07 9.48
N ALA A 112 11.47 -3.18 10.42
CA ALA A 112 11.65 -3.53 11.82
C ALA A 112 10.41 -4.21 12.44
N GLU A 113 9.20 -3.87 11.96
CA GLU A 113 7.97 -4.55 12.40
C GLU A 113 7.84 -5.98 11.83
N LEU A 114 8.24 -6.24 10.59
CA LEU A 114 8.19 -7.60 10.01
C LEU A 114 9.21 -8.55 10.62
N ASP A 115 10.34 -8.02 11.11
CA ASP A 115 11.36 -8.82 11.80
C ASP A 115 10.88 -9.30 13.19
N LYS A 116 9.79 -8.73 13.72
CA LYS A 116 9.22 -9.17 14.99
C LYS A 116 8.48 -10.50 14.83
N PRO A 117 8.56 -11.41 15.82
CA PRO A 117 7.84 -12.67 15.78
C PRO A 117 6.33 -12.43 15.65
N ALA A 118 5.69 -13.13 14.71
CA ALA A 118 4.25 -13.04 14.49
C ALA A 118 3.50 -13.55 15.73
N GLN A 119 2.86 -12.65 16.48
CA GLN A 119 2.08 -13.00 17.68
C GLN A 119 0.61 -13.30 17.37
N ARG A 120 0.10 -12.83 16.22
CA ARG A 120 -1.28 -13.02 15.75
C ARG A 120 -1.27 -13.09 14.23
N LEU A 121 -2.13 -13.94 13.67
CA LEU A 121 -2.29 -14.05 12.22
C LEU A 121 -2.87 -12.76 11.65
N THR A 122 -2.28 -12.28 10.57
CA THR A 122 -2.86 -11.24 9.72
C THR A 122 -4.23 -11.72 9.22
N PRO A 123 -5.28 -10.88 9.22
CA PRO A 123 -6.56 -11.29 8.70
C PRO A 123 -6.43 -11.74 7.24
N VAL A 124 -6.94 -12.92 6.91
CA VAL A 124 -6.80 -13.55 5.57
C VAL A 124 -7.39 -12.69 4.45
N TRP A 125 -8.33 -11.80 4.76
CA TRP A 125 -8.96 -10.88 3.80
C TRP A 125 -8.16 -9.59 3.57
N LEU A 126 -7.10 -9.35 4.34
CA LEU A 126 -6.11 -8.34 3.98
C LEU A 126 -5.27 -8.96 2.86
N ASP A 127 -5.78 -8.87 1.63
CA ASP A 127 -5.18 -9.49 0.44
C ASP A 127 -3.74 -9.02 0.21
N GLU A 128 -3.39 -7.83 0.71
CA GLU A 128 -2.04 -7.29 0.68
C GLU A 128 -1.16 -8.01 1.68
N HIS A 129 -0.28 -8.87 1.18
CA HIS A 129 0.76 -9.48 2.00
C HIS A 129 1.73 -8.37 2.44
N PRO A 130 1.91 -8.11 3.74
CA PRO A 130 2.70 -6.96 4.20
C PRO A 130 4.15 -6.97 3.69
N ALA A 131 4.74 -8.15 3.50
CA ALA A 131 6.08 -8.30 2.94
C ALA A 131 6.13 -7.88 1.45
N ASP A 132 5.17 -8.33 0.64
CA ASP A 132 5.06 -7.96 -0.77
C ASP A 132 4.84 -6.45 -0.93
N TYR A 133 3.96 -5.89 -0.09
CA TYR A 133 3.67 -4.45 -0.10
C TYR A 133 4.89 -3.63 0.33
N LEU A 134 5.63 -4.07 1.35
CA LEU A 134 6.88 -3.42 1.75
C LEU A 134 7.93 -3.44 0.64
N ALA A 135 8.07 -4.56 -0.07
CA ALA A 135 9.00 -4.66 -1.19
C ALA A 135 8.63 -3.69 -2.32
N ALA A 136 7.34 -3.60 -2.65
CA ALA A 136 6.84 -2.64 -3.63
C ALA A 136 7.03 -1.19 -3.19
N ALA A 137 6.69 -0.84 -1.95
CA ALA A 137 6.90 0.50 -1.40
C ALA A 137 8.40 0.87 -1.40
N THR A 138 9.29 -0.09 -1.16
CA THR A 138 10.74 0.11 -1.23
C THR A 138 11.17 0.51 -2.64
N GLY A 139 10.75 -0.25 -3.66
CA GLY A 139 11.04 0.10 -5.05
C GLY A 139 10.47 1.46 -5.47
N TYR A 140 9.21 1.72 -5.10
CA TYR A 140 8.51 2.96 -5.41
C TYR A 140 9.18 4.18 -4.77
N THR A 141 9.55 4.11 -3.49
CA THR A 141 10.22 5.23 -2.79
C THR A 141 11.59 5.55 -3.39
N LEU A 142 12.36 4.54 -3.80
CA LEU A 142 13.63 4.73 -4.52
C LEU A 142 13.40 5.40 -5.88
N LEU A 143 12.36 4.96 -6.61
CA LEU A 143 11.99 5.54 -7.89
C LEU A 143 11.68 7.04 -7.73
N ARG A 144 10.88 7.38 -6.73
CA ARG A 144 10.51 8.78 -6.43
C ARG A 144 11.69 9.62 -5.95
N ALA A 145 12.69 9.01 -5.31
CA ALA A 145 13.94 9.66 -4.92
C ALA A 145 14.94 9.87 -6.09
N GLY A 146 14.63 9.35 -7.28
CA GLY A 146 15.51 9.43 -8.45
C GLY A 146 16.64 8.40 -8.46
N ASP A 147 16.66 7.45 -7.51
CA ASP A 147 17.58 6.31 -7.54
C ASP A 147 17.04 5.23 -8.46
N HIS A 148 17.08 5.50 -9.77
CA HIS A 148 16.47 4.63 -10.78
C HIS A 148 17.13 3.25 -10.86
N HIS A 149 18.43 3.14 -10.55
CA HIS A 149 19.11 1.84 -10.51
C HIS A 149 18.68 1.03 -9.30
N GLY A 150 18.69 1.63 -8.10
CA GLY A 150 18.20 0.98 -6.88
C GLY A 150 16.72 0.61 -6.99
N ALA A 151 15.90 1.49 -7.57
CA ALA A 151 14.49 1.23 -7.83
C ALA A 151 14.30 0.02 -8.74
N ARG A 152 15.01 -0.06 -9.86
CA ARG A 152 14.91 -1.21 -10.78
C ARG A 152 15.22 -2.51 -10.07
N ASP A 153 16.32 -2.56 -9.32
CA ASP A 153 16.75 -3.78 -8.63
C ASP A 153 15.72 -4.20 -7.55
N ALA A 154 15.21 -3.23 -6.77
CA ALA A 154 14.21 -3.49 -5.74
C ALA A 154 12.84 -3.91 -6.32
N LEU A 155 12.39 -3.27 -7.40
CA LEU A 155 11.13 -3.59 -8.07
C LEU A 155 11.17 -4.96 -8.75
N ALA A 156 12.30 -5.32 -9.38
CA ALA A 156 12.51 -6.64 -9.96
C ALA A 156 12.47 -7.74 -8.89
N MET A 157 13.17 -7.54 -7.76
CA MET A 157 13.09 -8.46 -6.62
C MET A 157 11.67 -8.59 -6.07
N ALA A 158 10.94 -7.48 -5.94
CA ALA A 158 9.56 -7.48 -5.47
C ALA A 158 8.66 -8.29 -6.43
N LEU A 159 8.86 -8.16 -7.74
CA LEU A 159 8.11 -8.89 -8.76
C LEU A 159 8.36 -10.41 -8.70
N ASP A 160 9.60 -10.82 -8.43
CA ASP A 160 10.01 -12.22 -8.31
C ASP A 160 9.40 -12.91 -7.09
N THR A 161 9.25 -12.18 -5.98
CA THR A 161 8.67 -12.72 -4.73
C THR A 161 7.16 -12.53 -4.65
N LEU A 162 6.56 -11.75 -5.55
CA LEU A 162 5.14 -11.41 -5.52
C LEU A 162 4.27 -12.65 -5.73
N HIS A 163 3.30 -12.84 -4.83
CA HIS A 163 2.35 -13.94 -4.93
C HIS A 163 1.61 -13.96 -6.29
N ALA A 164 1.28 -15.16 -6.77
CA ALA A 164 0.70 -15.35 -8.11
C ALA A 164 -0.65 -14.65 -8.31
N THR A 165 -1.45 -14.52 -7.25
CA THR A 165 -2.80 -13.93 -7.29
C THR A 165 -2.82 -12.41 -7.20
N ALA A 166 -1.68 -11.76 -6.92
CA ALA A 166 -1.58 -10.31 -6.75
C ALA A 166 -1.49 -9.58 -8.11
N HIS A 167 -2.48 -9.78 -8.99
CA HIS A 167 -2.48 -9.26 -10.36
C HIS A 167 -2.36 -7.73 -10.43
N ARG A 168 -3.11 -7.02 -9.60
CA ARG A 168 -3.05 -5.54 -9.52
C ARG A 168 -1.66 -5.06 -9.11
N GLN A 169 -1.12 -5.63 -8.03
CA GLN A 169 0.23 -5.27 -7.56
C GLN A 169 1.30 -5.56 -8.61
N ARG A 170 1.15 -6.67 -9.34
CA ARG A 170 2.05 -7.02 -10.44
C ARG A 170 2.02 -5.97 -11.55
N ALA A 171 0.85 -5.49 -11.93
CA ALA A 171 0.71 -4.43 -12.93
C ALA A 171 1.38 -3.12 -12.46
N LEU A 172 1.19 -2.73 -11.19
CA LEU A 172 1.83 -1.53 -10.63
C LEU A 172 3.35 -1.64 -10.61
N LEU A 173 3.90 -2.77 -10.13
CA LEU A 173 5.35 -3.01 -10.14
C LEU A 173 5.96 -2.94 -11.54
N LEU A 174 5.27 -3.50 -12.54
CA LEU A 174 5.71 -3.47 -13.93
C LEU A 174 5.71 -2.04 -14.51
N ILE A 175 4.73 -1.20 -14.14
CA ILE A 175 4.68 0.21 -14.55
C ILE A 175 5.84 1.00 -13.91
N ASP A 176 6.08 0.80 -12.62
CA ASP A 176 7.19 1.45 -11.91
C ASP A 176 8.55 1.01 -12.47
N LEU A 177 8.69 -0.28 -12.80
CA LEU A 177 9.91 -0.84 -13.40
C LEU A 177 10.16 -0.25 -14.79
N ALA A 178 9.12 -0.20 -15.63
CA ALA A 178 9.20 0.46 -16.93
C ALA A 178 9.61 1.94 -16.79
N THR A 179 9.10 2.63 -15.77
CA THR A 179 9.47 4.03 -15.49
C THR A 179 10.95 4.14 -15.11
N ALA A 180 11.45 3.29 -14.22
CA ALA A 180 12.87 3.24 -13.86
C ALA A 180 13.78 2.96 -15.08
N GLU A 181 13.35 2.09 -15.98
CA GLU A 181 14.07 1.74 -17.21
C GLU A 181 14.11 2.89 -18.22
N LEU A 182 13.01 3.63 -18.38
CA LEU A 182 13.01 4.85 -19.19
C LEU A 182 14.04 5.86 -18.70
N HIS A 183 14.11 6.08 -17.39
CA HIS A 183 15.09 7.00 -16.79
C HIS A 183 16.54 6.53 -16.90
N THR A 184 16.76 5.22 -17.06
CA THR A 184 18.10 4.63 -17.28
C THR A 184 18.42 4.40 -18.76
N SER A 185 17.59 4.91 -19.68
CA SER A 185 17.73 4.75 -21.14
C SER A 185 17.61 3.31 -21.66
N ASN A 186 16.98 2.42 -20.90
CA ASN A 186 16.71 1.03 -21.29
C ASN A 186 15.33 0.90 -21.96
N LEU A 187 15.15 1.57 -23.09
CA LEU A 187 13.86 1.63 -23.79
C LEU A 187 13.26 0.26 -24.15
N PRO A 188 14.02 -0.75 -24.60
CA PRO A 188 13.45 -2.06 -24.93
C PRO A 188 12.76 -2.73 -23.73
N ASP A 189 13.44 -2.76 -22.58
CA ASP A 189 12.90 -3.38 -21.36
C ASP A 189 11.70 -2.58 -20.85
N ALA A 190 11.76 -1.25 -20.92
CA ALA A 190 10.63 -0.40 -20.55
C ALA A 190 9.37 -0.72 -21.36
N CYS A 191 9.51 -0.92 -22.67
CA CYS A 191 8.40 -1.32 -23.52
C CYS A 191 7.87 -2.73 -23.20
N VAL A 192 8.76 -3.67 -22.86
CA VAL A 192 8.38 -5.03 -22.45
C VAL A 192 7.55 -4.98 -21.17
N HIS A 193 8.04 -4.33 -20.12
CA HIS A 193 7.32 -4.25 -18.84
C HIS A 193 6.01 -3.48 -18.95
N ALA A 194 5.98 -2.37 -19.69
CA ALA A 194 4.73 -1.63 -19.95
C ALA A 194 3.69 -2.49 -20.70
N THR A 195 4.13 -3.28 -21.68
CA THR A 195 3.24 -4.20 -22.43
C THR A 195 2.72 -5.31 -21.53
N GLN A 196 3.58 -5.90 -20.69
CA GLN A 196 3.17 -6.91 -19.71
C GLN A 196 2.14 -6.35 -18.72
N ALA A 197 2.34 -5.13 -18.23
CA ALA A 197 1.38 -4.45 -17.36
C ALA A 197 0.03 -4.27 -18.07
N ALA A 198 0.03 -3.77 -19.31
CA ALA A 198 -1.18 -3.56 -20.09
C ALA A 198 -1.97 -4.85 -20.34
N ASN A 199 -1.28 -5.98 -20.53
CA ASN A 199 -1.92 -7.29 -20.71
C ASN A 199 -2.59 -7.83 -19.44
N LEU A 200 -2.23 -7.34 -18.25
CA LEU A 200 -2.88 -7.70 -17.00
C LEU A 200 -4.17 -6.89 -16.74
N LEU A 201 -4.40 -5.83 -17.51
CA LEU A 201 -5.56 -4.93 -17.37
C LEU A 201 -6.68 -5.26 -18.38
N HIS A 202 -6.47 -6.25 -19.26
CA HIS A 202 -7.44 -6.75 -20.24
C HIS A 202 -7.94 -8.14 -19.84
#